data_AF-A0A7V1REN4-F1
#
_entry.id   AF-A0A7V1REN4-F1
#
_cell.length_a   1.000
_cell.length_b   1.000
_cell.length_c   1.000
_cell.angle_alpha   90.00
_cell.angle_beta   90.00
_cell.angle_gamma   90.00
#
_symmetry.space_group_name_H-M   'P 1'
#
loop_
_entity.id
_entity.type
_entity.pdbx_description
1 polymer ?
#
loop_
_entity_poly.entity_id
_entity_poly.type
_entity_poly.pdbx_seq_one_letter_code
_entity_poly.pdbx_strand_id
1 'polypeptide(L)'
;MRDLGRINVQQWRLPRGMTPEEGSRHLAASPHRFAIAFSEPNFVIDMASHENEDTYLPVLWGMHNVGQTAFYGYPGSKDADIDAPQAWSAGGLGSPSVKVAVIDTGVDYNHPDLAANVNASLGYDFVNSDADAMDDNGHGT
;
A
#
# COMPACT_ATOMS: atom_id res chain seq x y z
N MET A 1 16.45 29.07 14.12
CA MET A 1 15.19 28.53 14.68
C MET A 1 14.06 28.99 13.78
N ARG A 2 13.10 28.12 13.50
CA ARG A 2 11.87 28.44 12.77
C ARG A 2 10.69 28.18 13.69
N ASP A 3 9.87 29.19 13.92
CA ASP A 3 8.63 29.06 14.69
C ASP A 3 7.51 28.47 13.83
N LEU A 4 6.82 27.44 14.33
CA LEU A 4 5.67 26.78 13.72
C LEU A 4 4.39 27.19 14.47
N GLY A 5 4.18 28.50 14.62
CA GLY A 5 3.23 29.15 15.54
C GLY A 5 1.74 28.75 15.50
N ARG A 6 1.32 27.79 14.66
CA ARG A 6 -0.02 27.17 14.75
C ARG A 6 -0.10 26.04 15.76
N ILE A 7 1.04 25.45 16.15
CA ILE A 7 1.09 24.28 17.02
C ILE A 7 2.01 24.47 18.23
N ASN A 8 2.49 25.70 18.49
CA ASN A 8 3.41 26.02 19.58
C ASN A 8 4.68 25.14 19.57
N VAL A 9 5.23 24.87 18.38
CA VAL A 9 6.46 24.10 18.17
C VAL A 9 7.50 24.98 17.49
N GLN A 10 8.76 24.77 17.84
CA GLN A 10 9.89 25.42 17.19
C GLN A 10 10.82 24.38 16.55
N GLN A 11 11.19 24.59 15.30
CA GLN A 11 12.19 23.78 14.62
C GLN A 11 13.58 24.40 14.79
N TRP A 12 14.51 23.63 15.32
CA TRP A 12 15.90 24.05 15.56
C TRP A 12 16.84 23.33 14.59
N ARG A 13 17.78 24.08 14.01
CA ARG A 13 18.90 23.50 13.26
C ARG A 13 20.07 23.37 14.22
N LEU A 14 20.57 22.15 14.39
CA LEU A 14 21.67 21.87 15.31
C LEU A 14 23.03 22.27 14.73
N PRO A 15 24.00 22.63 15.58
CA PRO A 15 25.39 22.84 15.16
C PRO A 15 25.99 21.61 14.47
N ARG A 16 26.99 21.85 13.61
CA ARG A 16 27.68 20.77 12.91
C ARG A 16 28.35 19.83 13.92
N GLY A 17 28.07 18.53 13.82
CA GLY A 17 28.63 17.50 14.70
C GLY A 17 27.83 17.19 15.95
N MET A 18 26.69 17.85 16.19
CA MET A 18 25.77 17.53 17.28
C MET A 18 24.63 16.63 16.77
N THR A 19 24.40 15.49 17.42
CA THR A 19 23.28 14.60 17.06
C THR A 19 21.93 15.13 17.60
N PRO A 20 20.79 14.68 17.05
CA PRO A 20 19.47 15.03 17.57
C PRO A 20 19.26 14.67 19.05
N GLU A 21 19.83 13.56 19.51
CA GLU A 21 19.76 13.11 20.91
C GLU A 21 20.60 14.03 21.80
N GLU A 22 21.79 14.41 21.36
CA GLU A 22 22.64 15.38 22.07
C GLU A 22 21.97 16.75 22.15
N GLY A 23 21.35 17.21 21.05
CA GLY A 23 20.57 18.44 21.02
C GLY A 23 19.37 18.40 21.98
N SER A 24 18.64 17.29 22.00
CA SER A 24 17.51 17.08 22.92
C SER A 24 17.96 17.07 24.39
N ARG A 25 19.07 16.38 24.70
CA ARG A 25 19.67 16.40 26.05
C ARG A 25 20.14 17.80 26.45
N HIS A 26 20.70 18.56 25.50
CA HIS A 26 21.14 19.93 25.76
C HIS A 26 19.97 20.86 26.09
N LEU A 27 18.83 20.71 25.39
CA LEU A 27 17.60 21.46 25.69
C LEU A 27 17.01 21.06 27.05
N ALA A 28 16.98 19.76 27.36
CA ALA A 28 16.52 19.25 28.65
C ALA A 28 17.39 19.75 29.83
N ALA A 29 18.69 19.96 29.61
CA ALA A 29 19.62 20.49 30.60
C ALA A 29 19.63 22.03 30.68
N SER A 30 18.89 22.73 29.81
CA SER A 30 18.93 24.19 29.73
C SER A 30 18.26 24.88 30.94
N PRO A 31 18.63 26.13 31.26
CA PRO A 31 17.94 26.92 32.29
C PRO A 31 16.45 27.13 31.96
N HIS A 32 16.11 27.09 30.67
CA HIS A 32 14.75 27.24 30.15
C HIS A 32 13.98 25.91 30.04
N ARG A 33 14.50 24.80 30.55
CA ARG A 33 13.86 23.47 30.47
C ARG A 33 12.41 23.44 30.94
N PHE A 34 12.03 24.30 31.90
CA PHE A 34 10.65 24.39 32.40
C PHE A 34 9.68 25.04 31.39
N ALA A 35 10.19 25.71 30.36
CA ALA A 35 9.40 26.23 29.24
C ALA A 35 9.32 25.24 28.06
N ILE A 36 9.98 24.09 28.15
CA ILE A 36 10.03 23.07 27.09
C ILE A 36 9.20 21.89 27.54
N ALA A 37 8.04 21.68 26.91
CA ALA A 37 7.19 20.53 27.21
C ALA A 37 7.84 19.20 26.75
N PHE A 38 8.47 19.21 25.57
CA PHE A 38 9.23 18.09 25.02
C PHE A 38 10.22 18.59 23.95
N SER A 39 11.25 17.80 23.67
CA SER A 39 12.17 18.01 22.54
C SER A 39 12.45 16.67 21.88
N GLU A 40 12.24 16.59 20.57
CA GLU A 40 12.42 15.35 19.82
C GLU A 40 13.13 15.62 18.48
N PRO A 41 13.86 14.62 17.94
CA PRO A 41 14.37 14.65 16.58
C PRO A 41 13.25 14.83 15.56
N ASN A 42 13.56 15.44 14.42
CA ASN A 42 12.69 15.34 13.25
C ASN A 42 12.92 13.97 12.59
N PHE A 43 11.96 13.05 12.78
CA PHE A 43 12.03 11.73 12.18
C PHE A 43 11.71 11.80 10.67
N VAL A 44 12.46 11.02 9.88
CA VAL A 44 11.98 10.62 8.56
C VAL A 44 10.98 9.50 8.83
N ILE A 45 9.71 9.77 8.55
CA ILE A 45 8.70 8.71 8.49
C ILE A 45 8.77 8.10 7.09
N ASP A 46 8.98 6.79 7.02
CA ASP A 46 8.66 6.05 5.80
C ASP A 46 7.16 5.77 5.84
N MET A 47 6.47 6.01 4.73
CA MET A 47 5.08 5.54 4.64
C MET A 47 5.15 4.03 4.70
N ALA A 48 4.44 3.41 5.66
CA ALA A 48 4.40 1.96 5.78
C ALA A 48 4.18 1.36 4.39
N SER A 49 5.14 0.56 3.91
CA SER A 49 4.89 -0.30 2.77
C SER A 49 3.61 -1.05 3.09
N HIS A 50 2.61 -0.93 2.22
CA HIS A 50 1.52 -1.88 2.26
C HIS A 50 2.15 -3.21 1.81
N GLU A 51 2.70 -3.94 2.77
CA GLU A 51 3.20 -5.30 2.55
C GLU A 51 1.94 -6.13 2.29
N ASN A 52 1.74 -6.52 1.03
CA ASN A 52 0.67 -7.43 0.69
C ASN A 52 1.00 -8.81 1.28
N GLU A 53 0.23 -9.24 2.28
CA GLU A 53 0.43 -10.51 3.01
C GLU A 53 -0.15 -11.74 2.28
N ASP A 54 -0.58 -11.58 1.03
CA ASP A 54 -1.06 -12.69 0.20
C ASP A 54 0.04 -13.76 0.06
N THR A 55 -0.32 -14.99 0.43
CA THR A 55 0.56 -16.16 0.42
C THR A 55 1.10 -16.48 -0.98
N TYR A 56 0.36 -16.12 -2.04
CA TYR A 56 0.75 -16.37 -3.42
C TYR A 56 1.51 -15.21 -4.08
N LEU A 57 1.62 -14.04 -3.44
CA LEU A 57 2.38 -12.91 -3.99
C LEU A 57 3.81 -13.30 -4.46
N PRO A 58 4.57 -14.18 -3.76
CA PRO A 58 5.90 -14.59 -4.22
C PRO A 58 5.91 -15.32 -5.59
N VAL A 59 4.80 -15.89 -6.04
CA VAL A 59 4.70 -16.60 -7.33
C VAL A 59 4.01 -15.77 -8.43
N LEU A 60 3.41 -14.62 -8.09
CA LEU A 60 2.75 -13.70 -9.02
C LEU A 60 3.78 -12.83 -9.77
N TRP A 61 4.59 -13.47 -10.61
CA TRP A 61 5.66 -12.79 -11.38
C TRP A 61 5.17 -11.59 -12.19
N GLY A 62 3.93 -11.60 -12.69
CA GLY A 62 3.37 -10.47 -13.44
C GLY A 62 3.20 -9.20 -12.61
N MET A 63 3.03 -9.34 -11.28
CA MET A 63 2.88 -8.22 -10.35
C MET A 63 4.22 -7.69 -9.85
N HIS A 64 5.16 -8.59 -9.55
CA HIS A 64 6.49 -8.27 -9.05
C HIS A 64 7.47 -9.39 -9.38
N ASN A 65 8.46 -9.13 -10.23
CA ASN A 65 9.40 -10.09 -10.77
C ASN A 65 10.81 -9.82 -10.26
N VAL A 66 11.19 -10.55 -9.21
CA VAL A 66 12.53 -10.55 -8.63
C VAL A 66 13.45 -11.59 -9.27
N GLY A 67 13.02 -12.22 -10.37
CA GLY A 67 13.67 -13.38 -10.99
C GLY A 67 13.29 -14.72 -10.36
N GLN A 68 12.15 -14.77 -9.66
CA GLN A 68 11.63 -15.99 -9.06
C GLN A 68 11.24 -17.04 -10.12
N THR A 69 11.23 -18.30 -9.71
CA THR A 69 10.66 -19.38 -10.50
C THR A 69 9.14 -19.39 -10.32
N ALA A 70 8.40 -19.11 -11.40
CA ALA A 70 6.95 -19.20 -11.39
C ALA A 70 6.48 -20.67 -11.28
N PHE A 71 5.17 -20.89 -11.10
CA PHE A 71 4.56 -22.22 -10.93
C PHE A 71 5.01 -23.27 -11.98
N TYR A 72 5.26 -22.85 -13.22
CA TYR A 72 5.68 -23.72 -14.32
C TYR A 72 7.18 -24.09 -14.32
N GLY A 73 7.95 -23.69 -13.31
CA GLY A 73 9.34 -24.12 -13.14
C GLY A 73 10.38 -23.31 -13.92
N TYR A 74 9.97 -22.22 -14.60
CA TYR A 74 10.89 -21.35 -15.33
C TYR A 74 11.18 -20.07 -14.53
N PRO A 75 12.46 -19.66 -14.40
CA PRO A 75 12.81 -18.40 -13.76
C PRO A 75 12.33 -17.22 -14.61
N GLY A 76 11.75 -16.22 -13.96
CA GLY A 76 11.35 -14.97 -14.59
C GLY A 76 12.56 -14.12 -15.00
N SER A 77 12.35 -13.23 -15.97
CA SER A 77 13.30 -12.15 -16.23
C SER A 77 13.05 -11.04 -15.21
N LYS A 78 14.02 -10.79 -14.32
CA LYS A 78 13.91 -9.75 -13.29
C LYS A 78 13.44 -8.42 -13.90
N ASP A 79 12.53 -7.73 -13.22
CA ASP A 79 11.96 -6.42 -13.62
C ASP A 79 11.02 -6.47 -14.83
N ALA A 80 10.71 -7.67 -15.36
CA ALA A 80 9.69 -7.85 -16.38
C ALA A 80 8.31 -8.08 -15.72
N ASP A 81 7.74 -7.01 -15.16
CA ASP A 81 6.45 -6.97 -14.47
C ASP A 81 5.76 -5.60 -14.63
N ILE A 82 4.66 -5.36 -13.89
CA ILE A 82 3.89 -4.10 -13.94
C ILE A 82 4.22 -3.12 -12.80
N ASP A 83 5.25 -3.37 -12.00
CA ASP A 83 5.65 -2.56 -10.84
C ASP A 83 4.52 -2.37 -9.80
N ALA A 84 3.72 -3.42 -9.55
CA ALA A 84 2.55 -3.30 -8.67
C ALA A 84 2.91 -2.87 -7.23
N PRO A 85 3.96 -3.42 -6.57
CA PRO A 85 4.35 -2.97 -5.22
C PRO A 85 4.69 -1.48 -5.14
N GLN A 86 5.30 -0.92 -6.19
CA GLN A 86 5.65 0.49 -6.27
C GLN A 86 4.39 1.34 -6.38
N ALA A 87 3.42 0.92 -7.20
CA ALA A 87 2.12 1.60 -7.29
C ALA A 87 1.37 1.59 -5.95
N TRP A 88 1.31 0.44 -5.26
CA TRP A 88 0.66 0.33 -3.95
C TRP A 88 1.36 1.16 -2.88
N SER A 89 2.70 1.14 -2.86
CA SER A 89 3.51 1.95 -1.92
C SER A 89 3.35 3.46 -2.17
N ALA A 90 3.05 3.86 -3.42
CA ALA A 90 2.70 5.24 -3.76
C ALA A 90 1.24 5.62 -3.44
N GLY A 91 0.45 4.70 -2.86
CA GLY A 91 -0.96 4.92 -2.52
C GLY A 91 -1.94 4.63 -3.66
N GLY A 92 -1.48 4.03 -4.76
CA GLY A 92 -2.31 3.60 -5.89
C GLY A 92 -3.09 2.31 -5.59
N LEU A 93 -4.05 2.37 -4.66
CA LEU A 93 -4.81 1.21 -4.17
C LEU A 93 -6.15 1.00 -4.89
N GLY A 94 -6.39 1.75 -5.97
CA GLY A 94 -7.69 1.78 -6.65
C GLY A 94 -8.73 2.66 -5.94
N SER A 95 -9.98 2.55 -6.36
CA SER A 95 -11.10 3.32 -5.79
C SER A 95 -12.42 2.56 -5.93
N PRO A 96 -13.29 2.55 -4.89
CA PRO A 96 -14.63 1.95 -4.98
C PRO A 96 -15.56 2.67 -5.97
N SER A 97 -15.16 3.86 -6.47
CA SER A 97 -15.90 4.56 -7.52
C SER A 97 -15.61 4.03 -8.93
N VAL A 98 -14.50 3.30 -9.11
CA VAL A 98 -14.14 2.70 -10.39
C VAL A 98 -14.86 1.36 -10.51
N LYS A 99 -15.61 1.21 -11.60
CA LYS A 99 -16.31 -0.04 -11.92
C LYS A 99 -15.62 -0.72 -13.09
N VAL A 100 -15.34 -2.01 -12.94
CA VAL A 100 -14.79 -2.86 -14.00
C VAL A 100 -15.84 -3.91 -14.34
N ALA A 101 -16.13 -4.09 -15.63
CA ALA A 101 -17.01 -5.15 -16.11
C ALA A 101 -16.16 -6.22 -16.79
N VAL A 102 -16.29 -7.46 -16.34
CA VAL A 102 -15.67 -8.64 -16.96
C VAL A 102 -16.71 -9.25 -17.90
N ILE A 103 -16.43 -9.25 -19.20
CA ILE A 103 -17.30 -9.84 -20.23
C ILE A 103 -16.70 -11.19 -20.59
N ASP A 104 -17.09 -12.22 -19.83
CA ASP A 104 -16.51 -13.56 -19.90
C ASP A 104 -17.57 -14.62 -19.52
N THR A 105 -17.17 -15.77 -18.97
CA THR A 105 -18.06 -16.89 -18.62
C THR A 105 -18.86 -16.70 -17.33
N GLY A 106 -18.70 -15.53 -16.68
CA GLY A 106 -19.27 -15.19 -15.38
C GLY A 106 -18.17 -14.91 -14.35
N VAL A 107 -18.56 -14.73 -13.09
CA VAL A 107 -17.62 -14.57 -11.96
C VAL A 107 -18.17 -15.29 -10.73
N ASP A 108 -17.34 -16.11 -10.07
CA ASP A 108 -17.68 -16.66 -8.76
C ASP A 108 -17.58 -15.56 -7.70
N TYR A 109 -18.68 -14.83 -7.54
CA TYR A 109 -18.80 -13.77 -6.56
C TYR A 109 -18.88 -14.28 -5.11
N ASN A 110 -18.85 -15.60 -4.87
CA ASN A 110 -18.69 -16.18 -3.54
C ASN A 110 -17.23 -16.54 -3.22
N HIS A 111 -16.31 -16.43 -4.19
CA HIS A 111 -14.90 -16.70 -3.95
C HIS A 111 -14.35 -15.74 -2.86
N PRO A 112 -13.66 -16.25 -1.82
CA PRO A 112 -13.26 -15.42 -0.67
C PRO A 112 -12.35 -14.25 -1.05
N ASP A 113 -11.58 -14.38 -2.13
CA ASP A 113 -10.67 -13.34 -2.64
C ASP A 113 -11.37 -12.31 -3.55
N LEU A 114 -12.61 -12.58 -3.97
CA LEU A 114 -13.39 -11.72 -4.88
C LEU A 114 -14.62 -11.11 -4.23
N ALA A 115 -15.25 -11.80 -3.27
CA ALA A 115 -16.56 -11.44 -2.72
C ALA A 115 -16.66 -10.01 -2.18
N ALA A 116 -15.56 -9.45 -1.66
CA ALA A 116 -15.51 -8.07 -1.18
C ALA A 116 -15.49 -7.03 -2.30
N ASN A 117 -15.08 -7.43 -3.52
CA ASN A 117 -14.83 -6.57 -4.66
C ASN A 117 -15.86 -6.72 -5.79
N VAL A 118 -16.74 -7.73 -5.73
CA VAL A 118 -17.77 -7.98 -6.74
C VAL A 118 -19.13 -7.49 -6.26
N ASN A 119 -19.79 -6.69 -7.10
CA ASN A 119 -21.20 -6.33 -6.91
C ASN A 119 -22.07 -7.18 -7.85
N ALA A 120 -22.50 -8.35 -7.37
CA ALA A 120 -23.30 -9.30 -8.16
C ALA A 120 -24.62 -8.70 -8.69
N SER A 121 -25.19 -7.69 -8.00
CA SER A 121 -26.43 -7.03 -8.46
C SER A 121 -26.28 -6.21 -9.74
N LEU A 122 -25.04 -5.95 -10.18
CA LEU A 122 -24.74 -5.27 -11.45
C LEU A 122 -24.46 -6.26 -12.59
N GLY A 123 -24.42 -7.56 -12.31
CA GLY A 123 -24.15 -8.61 -13.29
C GLY A 123 -25.34 -8.90 -14.20
N TYR A 124 -25.05 -9.53 -15.34
CA TYR A 124 -26.06 -10.09 -16.24
C TYR A 124 -25.47 -11.27 -17.00
N ASP A 125 -26.20 -12.38 -17.07
CA ASP A 125 -25.85 -13.52 -17.90
C ASP A 125 -26.70 -13.52 -19.18
N PHE A 126 -26.02 -13.38 -20.32
CA PHE A 126 -26.65 -13.39 -21.63
C PHE A 126 -26.94 -14.80 -22.16
N VAL A 127 -26.33 -15.84 -21.60
CA VAL A 127 -26.57 -17.25 -21.97
C VAL A 127 -27.89 -17.71 -21.38
N ASN A 128 -28.10 -17.53 -20.07
CA ASN A 128 -29.35 -17.91 -19.39
C ASN A 128 -30.40 -16.79 -19.39
N SER A 129 -30.03 -15.58 -19.83
CA SER A 129 -30.89 -14.39 -19.94
C SER A 129 -31.48 -13.92 -18.60
N ASP A 130 -30.65 -13.92 -17.56
CA ASP A 130 -31.02 -13.46 -16.22
C ASP A 130 -29.95 -12.56 -15.58
N ALA A 131 -30.20 -12.13 -14.35
CA ALA A 131 -29.31 -11.22 -13.61
C ALA A 131 -28.28 -11.97 -12.75
N ASP A 132 -28.13 -13.29 -12.92
CA ASP A 132 -27.17 -14.11 -12.19
C ASP A 132 -25.92 -14.33 -13.04
N ALA A 133 -24.88 -13.52 -12.81
CA ALA A 133 -23.62 -13.61 -13.53
C ALA A 133 -22.62 -14.60 -12.90
N MET A 134 -23.10 -15.62 -12.21
CA MET A 134 -22.26 -16.70 -11.67
C MET A 134 -21.47 -17.39 -12.79
N ASP A 135 -20.21 -17.73 -12.50
CA ASP A 135 -19.36 -18.40 -13.48
C ASP A 135 -19.70 -19.88 -13.62
N ASP A 136 -19.99 -20.29 -14.86
CA ASP A 136 -20.27 -21.68 -15.21
C ASP A 136 -19.05 -22.44 -15.76
N ASN A 137 -17.95 -21.74 -16.12
CA ASN A 137 -16.82 -22.33 -16.87
C ASN A 137 -15.44 -22.09 -16.23
N GLY A 138 -15.31 -21.17 -15.28
CA GLY A 138 -14.08 -20.93 -14.51
C GLY A 138 -13.00 -20.14 -15.24
N HIS A 139 -13.33 -19.44 -16.34
CA HIS A 139 -12.38 -18.58 -17.05
C HIS A 139 -12.51 -17.10 -16.61
N GLY A 140 -13.73 -16.67 -16.27
CA GLY A 140 -13.98 -15.30 -15.83
C GLY A 140 -13.66 -15.02 -14.35
N THR A 141 -13.60 -16.08 -13.52
CA THR A 141 -13.16 -16.06 -12.12
C THR A 141 -11.63 -16.05 -12.01
#